data_AF-A0AAI9F1K1-F1
#
_entry.id   AF-A0AAI9F1K1-F1
#
_cell.length_a   1.000
_cell.length_b   1.000
_cell.length_c   1.000
_cell.angle_alpha   90.00
_cell.angle_beta   90.00
_cell.angle_gamma   90.00
#
_symmetry.space_group_name_H-M   'P 1'
#
loop_
_entity.id
_entity.type
_entity.pdbx_description
1 polymer ?
#
loop_
_entity_poly.entity_id
_entity_poly.type
_entity_poly.pdbx_seq_one_letter_code
_entity_poly.pdbx_strand_id
1 'polypeptide(L)'
;MPKNYKKYITFMHYKGDTLYINVSHPALRQEIFYKRKMIFDLINLMHKNNMCIKLNPKKIVTLHKYSPPPKPPKDIKFYIKPAGNFEIKAKNEKIIKIFEEIKENLKGKYD
;
A
#
# COMPACT_ATOMS: atom_id res chain seq x y z
N MET A 1 -17.43 13.35 -9.79
CA MET A 1 -16.28 12.52 -9.35
C MET A 1 -16.79 11.47 -8.37
N PRO A 2 -16.36 10.19 -8.43
CA PRO A 2 -16.80 9.19 -7.46
C PRO A 2 -16.51 9.66 -6.03
N LYS A 3 -17.41 9.40 -5.07
CA LYS A 3 -17.28 9.87 -3.67
C LYS A 3 -15.94 9.50 -3.02
N ASN A 4 -15.26 8.47 -3.56
CA ASN A 4 -14.02 7.92 -3.02
C ASN A 4 -12.79 8.84 -3.20
N TYR A 5 -12.77 9.78 -4.17
CA TYR A 5 -11.56 10.58 -4.46
C TYR A 5 -11.31 11.71 -3.46
N LYS A 6 -12.36 12.23 -2.81
CA LYS A 6 -12.24 13.40 -1.93
C LYS A 6 -11.29 13.18 -0.77
N LYS A 7 -11.19 11.95 -0.25
CA LYS A 7 -10.27 11.58 0.84
C LYS A 7 -8.80 11.59 0.43
N TYR A 8 -8.52 11.45 -0.87
CA TYR A 8 -7.17 11.25 -1.38
C TYR A 8 -6.57 12.48 -2.05
N ILE A 9 -7.40 13.48 -2.37
CA ILE A 9 -6.93 14.79 -2.81
C ILE A 9 -6.52 15.55 -1.55
N THR A 10 -5.23 15.79 -1.38
CA THR A 10 -4.69 16.49 -0.20
C THR A 10 -4.77 17.99 -0.37
N PHE A 11 -4.47 18.49 -1.57
CA PHE A 11 -4.46 19.92 -1.84
C PHE A 11 -4.66 20.22 -3.32
N MET A 12 -5.39 21.29 -3.64
CA MET A 12 -5.54 21.80 -5.00
C MET A 12 -5.17 23.28 -5.03
N HIS A 13 -4.42 23.70 -6.05
CA HIS A 13 -4.14 25.11 -6.26
C HIS A 13 -4.06 25.45 -7.75
N TYR A 14 -4.41 26.69 -8.06
CA TYR A 14 -4.39 27.24 -9.41
C TYR A 14 -3.30 28.30 -9.50
N LYS A 15 -2.35 28.13 -10.43
CA LYS A 15 -1.23 29.06 -10.64
C LYS A 15 -1.00 29.26 -12.12
N GLY A 16 -1.11 30.52 -12.58
CA GLY A 16 -1.11 30.85 -13.99
C GLY A 16 -2.24 30.11 -14.71
N ASP A 17 -1.90 29.38 -15.77
CA ASP A 17 -2.85 28.55 -16.53
C ASP A 17 -2.84 27.07 -16.11
N THR A 18 -2.27 26.74 -14.95
CA THR A 18 -2.11 25.33 -14.50
C THR A 18 -2.87 25.06 -13.21
N LEU A 19 -3.71 24.01 -13.24
CA LEU A 19 -4.34 23.44 -12.06
C LEU A 19 -3.48 22.29 -11.52
N TYR A 20 -3.01 22.45 -10.29
CA TYR A 20 -2.22 21.46 -9.58
C TYR A 20 -3.11 20.69 -8.60
N ILE A 21 -3.04 19.36 -8.65
CA ILE A 21 -3.79 18.45 -7.78
C ILE A 21 -2.77 17.56 -7.07
N ASN A 22 -2.62 17.75 -5.76
CA ASN A 22 -1.80 16.88 -4.92
C ASN A 22 -2.65 15.73 -4.40
N VAL A 23 -2.11 14.51 -4.46
CA VAL A 23 -2.77 13.29 -3.98
C VAL A 23 -1.90 12.51 -3.00
N SER A 24 -2.56 11.80 -2.10
CA SER A 24 -1.92 10.99 -1.06
C SER A 24 -1.43 9.62 -1.54
N HIS A 25 -1.86 9.14 -2.71
CA HIS A 25 -1.50 7.80 -3.20
C HIS A 25 -1.02 7.84 -4.66
N PRO A 26 0.04 7.08 -5.04
CA PRO A 26 0.57 7.10 -6.41
C PRO A 26 -0.42 6.57 -7.45
N ALA A 27 -1.21 5.54 -7.12
CA ALA A 27 -2.23 5.01 -8.04
C ALA A 27 -3.27 6.07 -8.42
N LEU A 28 -3.65 6.93 -7.46
CA LEU A 28 -4.56 8.04 -7.68
C LEU A 28 -3.97 9.12 -8.59
N ARG A 29 -2.65 9.36 -8.50
CA ARG A 29 -1.97 10.29 -9.40
C ARG A 29 -2.14 9.84 -10.85
N GLN A 30 -1.91 8.54 -11.09
CA GLN A 30 -2.02 7.94 -12.41
C GLN A 30 -3.47 7.93 -12.90
N GLU A 31 -4.43 7.58 -12.05
CA GLU A 31 -5.84 7.54 -12.44
C GLU A 31 -6.39 8.93 -12.82
N ILE A 32 -6.09 9.96 -12.02
CA ILE A 32 -6.48 11.34 -12.33
C ILE A 32 -5.81 11.80 -13.63
N PHE A 33 -4.56 11.40 -13.87
CA PHE A 33 -3.86 11.72 -15.11
C PHE A 33 -4.58 11.13 -16.33
N TYR A 34 -5.01 9.87 -16.28
CA TYR A 34 -5.80 9.25 -17.35
C TYR A 34 -7.18 9.90 -17.51
N LYS A 35 -7.83 10.25 -16.41
CA LYS A 35 -9.18 10.87 -16.40
C LYS A 35 -9.15 12.40 -16.53
N ARG A 36 -8.02 13.01 -16.90
CA ARG A 36 -7.87 14.47 -16.99
C ARG A 36 -8.89 15.15 -17.90
N LYS A 37 -9.30 14.47 -18.99
CA LYS A 37 -10.30 14.99 -19.94
C LYS A 37 -11.63 15.25 -19.25
N MET A 38 -12.07 14.33 -18.39
CA MET A 38 -13.30 14.47 -17.61
C MET A 38 -13.27 15.69 -16.67
N ILE A 39 -12.08 16.06 -16.17
CA ILE A 39 -11.93 17.25 -15.31
C ILE A 39 -12.08 18.52 -16.15
N PHE A 40 -11.50 18.57 -17.35
CA PHE A 40 -11.73 19.68 -18.27
C PHE A 40 -13.20 19.79 -18.69
N ASP A 41 -13.83 18.65 -19.01
CA ASP A 41 -15.25 18.63 -19.38
C ASP A 41 -16.14 19.15 -18.23
N LEU A 42 -15.81 18.79 -16.99
CA LEU A 42 -16.50 19.30 -15.80
C LEU A 42 -16.31 20.82 -15.63
N ILE A 43 -15.08 21.33 -15.80
CA ILE A 43 -14.80 22.77 -15.74
C ILE A 43 -15.58 23.52 -16.82
N ASN A 44 -15.56 23.01 -18.05
CA ASN A 44 -16.33 23.58 -19.15
C ASN A 44 -17.84 23.57 -18.87
N LEU A 45 -18.36 22.51 -18.25
CA LEU A 45 -19.76 22.45 -17.84
C LEU A 45 -20.08 23.47 -16.74
N MET A 46 -19.17 23.69 -15.78
CA MET A 46 -19.34 24.75 -14.78
C MET A 46 -19.36 26.13 -15.45
N HIS A 47 -18.46 26.39 -16.40
CA HIS A 47 -18.44 27.64 -17.16
C HIS A 47 -19.73 27.88 -17.95
N LYS A 48 -20.28 26.83 -18.60
CA LYS A 48 -21.57 26.92 -19.31
C LYS A 48 -22.73 27.32 -18.39
N ASN A 49 -22.64 26.99 -17.11
CA ASN A 49 -23.62 27.35 -16.10
C ASN A 49 -23.25 28.64 -15.34
N ASN A 50 -22.38 29.48 -15.91
CA ASN A 50 -21.87 30.72 -15.30
C ASN A 50 -21.22 30.52 -13.92
N MET A 51 -20.73 29.31 -13.62
CA MET A 51 -19.99 28.98 -12.41
C MET A 51 -18.50 28.91 -12.70
N CYS A 52 -17.67 29.27 -11.71
CA CYS A 52 -16.21 29.13 -11.77
C CYS A 52 -15.52 29.81 -12.97
N ILE A 53 -16.10 30.86 -13.55
CA ILE A 53 -15.64 31.54 -14.80
C ILE A 53 -14.15 31.93 -14.78
N LYS A 54 -13.60 32.24 -13.60
CA LYS A 54 -12.18 32.61 -13.42
C LYS A 54 -11.20 31.43 -13.46
N LEU A 55 -11.68 30.19 -13.41
CA LEU A 55 -10.87 28.98 -13.36
C LEU A 55 -10.71 28.37 -14.76
N ASN A 56 -9.74 28.85 -15.54
CA ASN A 56 -9.52 28.39 -16.91
C ASN A 56 -8.14 27.74 -17.11
N PRO A 57 -7.87 26.56 -16.52
CA PRO A 57 -6.60 25.88 -16.71
C PRO A 57 -6.42 25.42 -18.15
N LYS A 58 -5.25 25.66 -18.74
CA LYS A 58 -4.79 25.01 -19.97
C LYS A 58 -4.15 23.65 -19.68
N LYS A 59 -3.69 23.43 -18.45
CA LYS A 59 -2.98 22.23 -18.04
C LYS A 59 -3.42 21.76 -16.65
N ILE A 60 -3.52 20.45 -16.48
CA ILE A 60 -3.71 19.81 -15.18
C ILE A 60 -2.46 19.00 -14.85
N VAL A 61 -1.88 19.24 -13.67
CA VAL A 61 -0.70 18.52 -13.17
C VAL A 61 -1.08 17.81 -11.88
N THR A 62 -0.91 16.49 -11.87
CA THR A 62 -1.16 15.67 -10.69
C THR A 62 0.15 15.28 -10.03
N LEU A 63 0.28 15.59 -8.74
CA LEU A 63 1.50 15.40 -7.96
C LEU A 63 1.23 14.43 -6.81
N HIS A 64 2.24 13.61 -6.50
CA HIS A 64 2.24 12.74 -5.33
C HIS A 64 3.63 12.83 -4.70
N LYS A 65 3.67 13.14 -3.41
CA LYS A 65 4.92 13.15 -2.63
C LYS A 65 5.22 11.71 -2.22
N TYR A 66 6.12 11.06 -2.93
CA TYR A 66 6.58 9.73 -2.58
C TYR A 66 7.34 9.78 -1.25
N SER A 67 6.91 8.96 -0.29
CA SER A 67 7.70 8.67 0.91
C SER A 67 8.25 7.25 0.74
N PRO A 68 9.58 7.07 0.64
CA PRO A 68 10.15 5.73 0.63
C PRO A 68 9.73 4.99 1.89
N PRO A 69 9.46 3.66 1.81
CA PRO A 69 9.23 2.86 2.99
C PRO A 69 10.46 2.93 3.91
N PRO A 70 10.28 2.81 5.24
CA PRO A 70 11.40 2.69 6.15
C PRO A 70 12.28 1.52 5.73
N LYS A 71 13.60 1.70 5.81
CA LYS A 71 14.54 0.62 5.52
C LYS A 71 14.25 -0.55 6.48
N PRO A 72 14.28 -1.80 6.00
CA PRO A 72 14.16 -2.94 6.91
C PRO A 72 15.28 -2.86 7.95
N PRO A 73 15.02 -3.29 9.19
CA PRO A 73 16.04 -3.35 10.23
C PRO A 73 17.22 -4.21 9.73
N LYS A 74 18.46 -3.75 10.01
CA LYS A 74 19.69 -4.45 9.61
C LYS A 74 19.78 -5.84 10.25
N ASP A 75 19.26 -5.97 11.47
CA ASP A 75 19.28 -7.22 12.23
C ASP A 75 17.98 -7.98 12.01
N ILE A 76 17.97 -8.87 11.03
CA ILE A 76 16.92 -9.88 10.88
C ILE A 76 17.21 -10.96 11.93
N LYS A 77 16.61 -10.84 13.12
CA LYS A 77 16.63 -11.92 14.11
C LYS A 77 15.76 -13.06 13.58
N PHE A 78 16.39 -14.02 12.91
CA PHE A 78 15.75 -15.30 12.65
C PHE A 78 15.50 -15.95 14.01
N TYR A 79 14.22 -16.09 14.39
CA TYR A 79 13.86 -16.89 15.54
C TYR A 79 14.11 -18.35 15.18
N ILE A 80 15.31 -18.84 15.48
CA ILE A 80 15.58 -20.27 15.53
C ILE A 80 14.80 -20.78 16.75
N LYS A 81 13.55 -21.20 16.54
CA LYS A 81 12.83 -21.92 17.59
C LYS A 81 13.51 -23.28 17.74
N PRO A 82 14.05 -23.63 18.92
CA PRO A 82 14.59 -24.95 19.13
C PRO A 82 13.47 -25.98 18.92
N ALA A 83 13.68 -26.93 18.02
CA ALA A 83 12.70 -27.97 17.67
C ALA A 83 12.55 -29.06 18.76
N GLY A 84 13.05 -28.82 19.98
CA GLY A 84 13.33 -29.87 20.96
C GLY A 84 12.14 -30.33 21.81
N ASN A 85 11.12 -29.49 22.00
CA ASN A 85 10.02 -29.80 22.92
C ASN A 85 8.68 -29.89 22.19
N PHE A 86 8.34 -31.09 21.72
CA PHE A 86 7.02 -31.44 21.22
C PHE A 86 6.42 -32.63 21.98
N GLU A 87 5.08 -32.67 22.01
CA GLU A 87 4.27 -33.72 22.63
C GLU A 87 3.85 -34.74 21.56
N ILE A 88 4.03 -36.04 21.83
CA ILE A 88 3.65 -37.11 20.90
C ILE A 88 2.22 -37.53 21.22
N LYS A 89 1.27 -37.21 20.34
CA LYS A 89 -0.17 -37.54 20.50
C LYS A 89 -0.63 -38.75 19.66
N ALA A 90 0.31 -39.50 19.10
CA ALA A 90 0.00 -40.66 18.28
C ALA A 90 -0.56 -41.81 19.13
N LYS A 91 -1.53 -42.55 18.60
CA LYS A 91 -2.09 -43.76 19.26
C LYS A 91 -1.42 -45.06 18.81
N ASN A 92 -0.66 -45.02 17.72
CA ASN A 92 0.01 -46.19 17.15
C ASN A 92 1.43 -46.33 17.73
N GLU A 93 1.70 -47.48 18.35
CA GLU A 93 2.97 -47.77 19.02
C GLU A 93 4.21 -47.64 18.12
N LYS A 94 4.12 -48.01 16.84
CA LYS A 94 5.25 -47.87 15.91
C LYS A 94 5.59 -46.40 15.66
N ILE A 95 4.56 -45.57 15.54
CA ILE A 95 4.73 -44.13 15.31
C ILE A 95 5.32 -43.47 16.56
N ILE A 96 4.84 -43.85 17.75
CA ILE A 96 5.36 -43.33 19.02
C ILE A 96 6.88 -43.57 19.11
N LYS A 97 7.35 -44.80 18.85
CA LYS A 97 8.79 -45.14 18.90
C LYS A 97 9.64 -44.30 17.97
N ILE A 98 9.18 -44.09 16.72
CA ILE A 98 9.91 -43.26 15.73
C ILE A 98 10.02 -41.81 16.23
N PHE A 99 8.94 -41.25 16.80
CA PHE A 99 8.96 -39.87 17.31
C PHE A 99 9.78 -39.72 18.59
N GLU A 100 9.86 -40.76 19.43
CA GLU A 100 10.75 -40.79 20.60
C GLU A 100 12.22 -40.79 20.18
N GLU A 101 12.59 -41.61 19.18
CA GLU A 101 13.94 -41.65 18.61
C GLU A 101 14.33 -40.29 17.98
N ILE A 102 13.40 -39.64 17.28
CA ILE A 102 13.60 -38.29 16.76
C ILE A 102 13.82 -37.28 17.91
N LYS A 103 13.06 -37.39 18.99
CA LYS A 103 13.17 -36.51 20.16
C LYS A 103 14.51 -36.67 20.87
N GLU A 104 15.04 -37.89 20.99
CA GLU A 104 16.37 -38.15 21.54
C GLU A 104 17.48 -37.57 20.65
N ASN A 105 17.40 -37.80 19.34
CA ASN A 105 18.37 -37.26 18.37
C ASN A 105 18.42 -35.73 18.33
N LEU A 106 17.29 -35.07 18.66
CA LEU A 106 17.21 -33.61 18.74
C LEU A 106 17.80 -33.03 20.04
N LYS A 107 17.85 -33.79 21.14
CA LYS A 107 18.46 -33.33 22.41
C LYS A 107 19.98 -33.19 22.29
N GLY A 108 20.66 -34.13 21.63
CA GLY A 108 22.12 -34.11 21.53
C GLY A 108 22.73 -33.13 20.52
N LYS A 109 21.93 -32.32 19.82
CA LYS A 109 22.41 -31.41 18.76
C LYS A 109 22.33 -29.92 19.12
N TYR A 110 21.80 -29.57 20.29
CA TYR A 110 21.54 -28.18 20.68
C TYR A 110 21.95 -27.86 22.15
N ASP A 111 22.82 -28.68 22.74
CA ASP A 111 23.56 -28.34 23.97
C ASP A 111 24.90 -27.68 23.64
#